data_AF-A0A957M2T3-F1
#
_entry.id   AF-A0A957M2T3-F1
#
_cell.length_a   1.000
_cell.length_b   1.000
_cell.length_c   1.000
_cell.angle_alpha   90.00
_cell.angle_beta   90.00
_cell.angle_gamma   90.00
#
_symmetry.space_group_name_H-M   'P 1'
#
loop_
_entity.id
_entity.type
_entity.pdbx_description
1 polymer ?
#
loop_
_entity_poly.entity_id
_entity_poly.type
_entity_poly.pdbx_seq_one_letter_code
_entity_poly.pdbx_strand_id
1 'polypeptide(L)'
;SGNLYAGGDFTTAGGATVNRVAKWNGSSWTALGSGMNSTVRALTMDASGTLYAGGYFTAAGGASADYIAQWDGTSWATLGSGMDSYVGSLTTDAGGNLYAGGWFTTAGGAPANHIAQWDGTSWAALGSGMDGYVGALATHVSAAVSAAGQENAAPTQADAVVAADATLDLYAGGWFTTAGDNPSAYIGQWTGNVTLAVTLGYFAAVRDGDRVNVHWQTAAETGVAGFMLYGEMDGSVTRLNAQLIPSVAVDSLTPQDYSYQAVTPATRFYLDEHGVDGSITRHGPFEAGETYGAYTLPGNQEASPALYLPFVAGE
;
A
#
# COMPACT_ATOMS: atom_id res chain seq x y z
N SER A 1 4.99 2.38 14.14
CA SER A 1 5.96 2.01 15.20
C SER A 1 7.37 2.39 14.76
N GLY A 2 8.18 2.99 15.64
CA GLY A 2 9.49 3.61 15.31
C GLY A 2 10.67 2.65 15.15
N ASN A 3 10.48 1.55 14.41
CA ASN A 3 11.60 0.67 14.04
C ASN A 3 12.40 1.29 12.89
N LEU A 4 13.73 1.16 12.94
CA LEU A 4 14.62 1.52 11.83
C LEU A 4 15.26 0.24 11.27
N TYR A 5 15.37 0.14 9.96
CA TYR A 5 16.04 -0.96 9.29
C TYR A 5 17.25 -0.43 8.55
N ALA A 6 18.37 -1.14 8.65
CA ALA A 6 19.61 -0.83 7.95
C ALA A 6 20.00 -2.01 7.07
N GLY A 7 20.41 -1.72 5.84
CA GLY A 7 20.92 -2.68 4.87
C GLY A 7 22.25 -2.17 4.29
N GLY A 8 23.21 -3.06 4.03
CA GLY A 8 24.52 -2.65 3.52
C GLY A 8 25.55 -3.78 3.54
N ASP A 9 26.83 -3.45 3.40
CA ASP A 9 27.93 -4.41 3.52
C ASP A 9 28.54 -4.38 4.92
N PHE A 10 27.80 -4.90 5.90
CA PHE A 10 28.23 -4.97 7.30
C PHE A 10 27.85 -6.31 7.93
N THR A 11 28.63 -6.73 8.93
CA THR A 11 28.38 -7.97 9.70
C THR A 11 28.18 -7.70 11.20
N THR A 12 28.14 -6.43 11.60
CA THR A 12 27.91 -6.01 12.98
C THR A 12 27.09 -4.73 13.02
N ALA A 13 26.15 -4.61 13.96
CA ALA A 13 25.40 -3.38 14.23
C ALA A 13 25.26 -3.20 15.74
N GLY A 14 25.75 -2.09 16.30
CA GLY A 14 25.69 -1.83 17.75
C GLY A 14 26.27 -2.93 18.63
N GLY A 15 27.29 -3.66 18.16
CA GLY A 15 27.89 -4.81 18.87
C GLY A 15 27.17 -6.15 18.67
N ALA A 16 25.97 -6.17 18.09
CA ALA A 16 25.30 -7.40 17.70
C ALA A 16 25.91 -7.94 16.40
N THR A 17 26.10 -9.26 16.33
CA THR A 17 26.42 -9.95 15.07
C THR A 17 25.17 -10.00 14.21
N VAL A 18 25.26 -9.51 12.99
CA VAL A 18 24.17 -9.42 12.01
C VAL A 18 24.75 -9.76 10.64
N ASN A 19 23.91 -9.98 9.63
CA ASN A 19 24.39 -10.25 8.28
C ASN A 19 23.70 -9.31 7.29
N ARG A 20 24.30 -8.13 7.09
CA ARG A 20 23.96 -7.16 6.03
C ARG A 20 22.57 -6.54 6.09
N VAL A 21 21.77 -6.94 7.06
CA VAL A 21 20.51 -6.32 7.46
C VAL A 21 20.39 -6.33 8.99
N ALA A 22 19.88 -5.25 9.55
CA ALA A 22 19.63 -5.13 10.99
C ALA A 22 18.40 -4.28 11.28
N LYS A 23 17.73 -4.56 12.41
CA LYS A 23 16.59 -3.81 12.93
C LYS A 23 16.97 -3.11 14.22
N TRP A 24 16.65 -1.83 14.32
CA TRP A 24 16.71 -1.06 15.55
C TRP A 24 15.29 -0.89 16.12
N ASN A 25 15.11 -1.25 17.38
CA ASN A 25 13.82 -1.18 18.07
C ASN A 25 13.66 0.08 18.96
N GLY A 26 14.56 1.05 18.86
CA GLY A 26 14.62 2.22 19.74
C GLY A 26 15.71 2.15 20.81
N SER A 27 16.25 0.97 21.11
CA SER A 27 17.27 0.77 22.15
C SER A 27 18.43 -0.15 21.76
N SER A 28 18.20 -1.09 20.84
CA SER A 28 19.18 -2.10 20.45
C SER A 28 19.01 -2.51 18.99
N TRP A 29 20.14 -2.90 18.38
CA TRP A 29 20.17 -3.51 17.05
C TRP A 29 20.04 -5.03 17.17
N THR A 30 19.22 -5.64 16.32
CA THR A 30 19.05 -7.10 16.22
C THR A 30 19.15 -7.56 14.76
N ALA A 31 19.58 -8.81 14.57
CA ALA A 31 19.57 -9.46 13.27
C ALA A 31 18.14 -9.77 12.81
N LEU A 32 17.90 -9.77 11.50
CA LEU A 32 16.68 -10.30 10.90
C LEU A 32 16.96 -11.72 10.37
N GLY A 33 16.66 -12.72 11.18
CA GLY A 33 17.01 -14.11 10.90
C GLY A 33 18.51 -14.28 10.65
N SER A 34 18.86 -15.12 9.67
CA SER A 34 20.25 -15.31 9.24
C SER A 34 20.81 -14.17 8.37
N GLY A 35 19.98 -13.20 7.97
CA GLY A 35 20.33 -12.09 7.08
C GLY A 35 20.65 -12.52 5.64
N MET A 36 21.60 -11.81 5.00
CA MET A 36 21.93 -11.98 3.58
C MET A 36 23.39 -12.41 3.37
N ASN A 37 23.61 -13.21 2.32
CA ASN A 37 24.96 -13.68 1.96
C ASN A 37 25.82 -12.62 1.23
N SER A 38 25.23 -11.53 0.76
CA SER A 38 25.92 -10.43 0.08
C SER A 38 25.20 -9.09 0.32
N THR A 39 25.80 -7.99 -0.13
CA THR A 39 25.40 -6.61 0.16
C THR A 39 23.93 -6.36 -0.16
N VAL A 40 23.21 -5.77 0.80
CA VAL A 40 21.88 -5.17 0.58
C VAL A 40 22.10 -3.74 0.08
N ARG A 41 21.55 -3.40 -1.09
CA ARG A 41 21.63 -2.05 -1.68
C ARG A 41 20.38 -1.22 -1.44
N ALA A 42 19.22 -1.86 -1.38
CA ALA A 42 17.94 -1.21 -1.25
C ALA A 42 17.09 -1.89 -0.18
N LEU A 43 16.38 -1.07 0.61
CA LEU A 43 15.33 -1.48 1.52
C LEU A 43 14.12 -0.59 1.29
N THR A 44 12.93 -1.18 1.27
CA THR A 44 11.66 -0.44 1.34
C THR A 44 10.66 -1.24 2.16
N MET A 45 9.60 -0.60 2.64
CA MET A 45 8.55 -1.23 3.43
C MET A 45 7.20 -0.79 2.89
N ASP A 46 6.29 -1.74 2.70
CA ASP A 46 4.91 -1.42 2.33
C ASP A 46 4.07 -1.00 3.55
N ALA A 47 2.83 -0.57 3.28
CA ALA A 47 1.89 -0.15 4.32
C ALA A 47 1.50 -1.28 5.30
N SER A 48 1.63 -2.55 4.89
CA SER A 48 1.37 -3.72 5.74
C SER A 48 2.52 -4.01 6.72
N GLY A 49 3.68 -3.38 6.51
CA GLY A 49 4.88 -3.59 7.31
C GLY A 49 5.82 -4.68 6.77
N THR A 50 5.56 -5.20 5.56
CA THR A 50 6.46 -6.13 4.89
C THR A 50 7.71 -5.38 4.44
N LEU A 51 8.88 -5.84 4.86
CA LEU A 51 10.16 -5.25 4.48
C LEU A 51 10.70 -5.97 3.24
N TYR A 52 10.99 -5.22 2.19
CA TYR A 52 11.62 -5.74 0.98
C TYR A 52 13.09 -5.35 0.95
N ALA A 53 13.93 -6.28 0.53
CA ALA A 53 15.37 -6.08 0.36
C ALA A 53 15.79 -6.42 -1.06
N GLY A 54 16.64 -5.56 -1.63
CA GLY A 54 17.25 -5.73 -2.94
C GLY A 54 18.76 -5.54 -2.85
N GLY A 55 19.54 -6.29 -3.63
CA GLY A 55 21.00 -6.14 -3.61
C GLY A 55 21.74 -7.18 -4.44
N TYR A 56 22.98 -7.47 -4.04
CA TYR A 56 23.86 -8.46 -4.69
C TYR A 56 23.73 -9.88 -4.11
N PHE A 57 22.78 -10.11 -3.22
CA PHE A 57 22.62 -11.40 -2.54
C PHE A 57 21.94 -12.43 -3.45
N THR A 58 22.26 -13.69 -3.19
CA THR A 58 21.62 -14.88 -3.81
C THR A 58 21.01 -15.80 -2.76
N ALA A 59 21.11 -15.42 -1.48
CA ALA A 59 20.46 -16.09 -0.39
C ALA A 59 20.01 -15.09 0.70
N ALA A 60 18.80 -15.31 1.21
CA ALA A 60 18.20 -14.55 2.30
C ALA A 60 17.62 -15.53 3.33
N GLY A 61 17.89 -15.30 4.62
CA GLY A 61 17.44 -16.20 5.68
C GLY A 61 18.01 -17.63 5.61
N GLY A 62 19.04 -17.87 4.79
CA GLY A 62 19.62 -19.20 4.55
C GLY A 62 18.99 -19.99 3.40
N ALA A 63 17.96 -19.44 2.74
CA ALA A 63 17.36 -20.01 1.53
C ALA A 63 17.81 -19.23 0.29
N SER A 64 17.73 -19.85 -0.90
CA SER A 64 17.98 -19.17 -2.18
C SER A 64 16.98 -18.05 -2.40
N ALA A 65 17.48 -16.88 -2.77
CA ALA A 65 16.69 -15.70 -3.09
C ALA A 65 17.51 -14.82 -4.03
N ASP A 66 17.13 -14.78 -5.30
CA ASP A 66 17.92 -14.13 -6.34
C ASP A 66 17.66 -12.63 -6.36
N TYR A 67 18.56 -11.91 -5.68
CA TYR A 67 18.69 -10.45 -5.63
C TYR A 67 17.53 -9.66 -5.02
N ILE A 68 16.43 -10.32 -4.67
CA ILE A 68 15.27 -9.73 -4.01
C ILE A 68 14.63 -10.70 -3.01
N ALA A 69 14.19 -10.17 -1.86
CA ALA A 69 13.53 -10.94 -0.82
C ALA A 69 12.59 -10.05 0.01
N GLN A 70 11.58 -10.65 0.62
CA GLN A 70 10.66 -9.99 1.56
C GLN A 70 10.79 -10.60 2.96
N TRP A 71 10.54 -9.78 3.97
CA TRP A 71 10.51 -10.16 5.38
C TRP A 71 9.14 -9.89 5.97
N ASP A 72 8.49 -10.97 6.44
CA ASP A 72 7.12 -10.97 6.99
C ASP A 72 7.05 -10.58 8.48
N GLY A 73 8.19 -10.24 9.10
CA GLY A 73 8.31 -10.04 10.54
C GLY A 73 9.06 -11.17 11.25
N THR A 74 9.13 -12.35 10.65
CA THR A 74 9.68 -13.58 11.21
C THR A 74 10.68 -14.30 10.31
N SER A 75 10.47 -14.27 8.98
CA SER A 75 11.24 -15.04 8.01
C SER A 75 11.46 -14.26 6.71
N TRP A 76 12.58 -14.57 6.03
CA TRP A 76 12.84 -14.08 4.68
C TRP A 76 12.27 -15.06 3.66
N ALA A 77 11.61 -14.55 2.63
CA ALA A 77 11.11 -15.31 1.49
C ALA A 77 11.51 -14.64 0.17
N THR A 78 11.65 -15.44 -0.89
CA THR A 78 11.86 -14.92 -2.25
C THR A 78 10.56 -14.41 -2.87
N LEU A 79 10.64 -13.48 -3.82
CA LEU A 79 9.51 -12.99 -4.60
C LEU A 79 9.51 -13.65 -5.99
N GLY A 80 8.66 -14.65 -6.18
CA GLY A 80 8.65 -15.46 -7.39
C GLY A 80 10.00 -16.16 -7.61
N SER A 81 10.53 -16.07 -8.83
CA SER A 81 11.89 -16.57 -9.16
C SER A 81 12.99 -15.52 -8.98
N GLY A 82 12.68 -14.34 -8.43
CA GLY A 82 13.66 -13.25 -8.27
C GLY A 82 14.08 -12.61 -9.60
N MET A 83 15.33 -12.15 -9.65
CA MET A 83 15.92 -11.41 -10.77
C MET A 83 17.13 -12.14 -11.34
N ASP A 84 17.55 -11.85 -12.58
CA ASP A 84 18.80 -12.38 -13.15
C ASP A 84 20.05 -11.54 -12.82
N SER A 85 19.87 -10.38 -12.20
CA SER A 85 20.96 -9.51 -11.76
C SER A 85 20.51 -8.63 -10.59
N TYR A 86 21.44 -7.86 -10.05
CA TYR A 86 21.23 -7.15 -8.80
C TYR A 86 20.17 -6.05 -8.88
N VAL A 87 19.42 -5.92 -7.79
CA VAL A 87 18.48 -4.84 -7.55
C VAL A 87 19.21 -3.69 -6.85
N GLY A 88 19.16 -2.51 -7.47
CA GLY A 88 19.82 -1.30 -6.99
C GLY A 88 18.90 -0.35 -6.25
N SER A 89 17.59 -0.41 -6.52
CA SER A 89 16.58 0.48 -5.96
C SER A 89 15.24 -0.24 -5.80
N LEU A 90 14.50 0.14 -4.76
CA LEU A 90 13.16 -0.37 -4.46
C LEU A 90 12.29 0.78 -3.99
N THR A 91 11.01 0.75 -4.36
CA THR A 91 9.99 1.62 -3.79
C THR A 91 8.64 0.92 -3.83
N THR A 92 7.71 1.35 -2.99
CA THR A 92 6.34 0.84 -2.98
C THR A 92 5.38 1.98 -3.26
N ASP A 93 4.21 1.66 -3.79
CA ASP A 93 3.10 2.61 -3.85
C ASP A 93 2.10 2.39 -2.70
N ALA A 94 1.09 3.24 -2.65
CA ALA A 94 0.00 3.12 -1.68
C ALA A 94 -1.02 2.02 -2.05
N GLY A 95 -0.95 1.47 -3.27
CA GLY A 95 -1.73 0.31 -3.70
C GLY A 95 -1.12 -1.04 -3.27
N GLY A 96 0.06 -1.04 -2.65
CA GLY A 96 0.76 -2.25 -2.22
C GLY A 96 1.65 -2.86 -3.31
N ASN A 97 1.82 -2.19 -4.45
CA ASN A 97 2.76 -2.64 -5.46
C ASN A 97 4.19 -2.32 -5.04
N LEU A 98 5.11 -3.22 -5.40
CA LEU A 98 6.54 -3.02 -5.24
C LEU A 98 7.18 -2.80 -6.61
N TYR A 99 8.02 -1.78 -6.73
CA TYR A 99 8.80 -1.49 -7.92
C TYR A 99 10.27 -1.77 -7.66
N ALA A 100 10.90 -2.53 -8.55
CA ALA A 100 12.32 -2.85 -8.50
C ALA A 100 13.04 -2.21 -9.68
N GLY A 101 14.19 -1.59 -9.41
CA GLY A 101 15.09 -1.01 -10.39
C GLY A 101 16.51 -1.56 -10.20
N GLY A 102 17.21 -1.88 -11.28
CA GLY A 102 18.54 -2.47 -11.18
C GLY A 102 19.23 -2.70 -12.51
N TRP A 103 20.13 -3.70 -12.55
CA TRP A 103 20.81 -4.14 -13.78
C TRP A 103 20.19 -5.41 -14.39
N PHE A 104 19.07 -5.89 -13.84
CA PHE A 104 18.41 -7.11 -14.31
C PHE A 104 17.76 -6.92 -15.69
N THR A 105 17.65 -7.99 -16.44
CA THR A 105 16.95 -8.06 -17.73
C THR A 105 15.76 -9.02 -17.70
N THR A 106 15.61 -9.76 -16.61
CA THR A 106 14.44 -10.59 -16.34
C THR A 106 14.00 -10.46 -14.89
N ALA A 107 12.68 -10.55 -14.69
CA ALA A 107 12.03 -10.55 -13.38
C ALA A 107 10.98 -11.68 -13.35
N GLY A 108 11.03 -12.55 -12.34
CA GLY A 108 10.14 -13.71 -12.26
C GLY A 108 10.26 -14.67 -13.45
N GLY A 109 11.40 -14.68 -14.14
CA GLY A 109 11.64 -15.49 -15.34
C GLY A 109 11.11 -14.91 -16.66
N ALA A 110 10.44 -13.75 -16.63
CA ALA A 110 9.98 -13.03 -17.81
C ALA A 110 10.90 -11.84 -18.15
N PRO A 111 11.00 -11.41 -19.43
CA PRO A 111 11.76 -10.22 -19.79
C PRO A 111 11.24 -8.96 -19.09
N ALA A 112 12.15 -8.22 -18.45
CA ALA A 112 11.88 -6.93 -17.81
C ALA A 112 13.18 -6.11 -17.80
N ASN A 113 13.28 -5.09 -18.64
CA ASN A 113 14.52 -4.35 -18.82
C ASN A 113 14.72 -3.33 -17.70
N HIS A 114 15.48 -3.71 -16.68
CA HIS A 114 15.99 -2.86 -15.59
C HIS A 114 14.95 -2.22 -14.66
N ILE A 115 13.66 -2.41 -14.93
CA ILE A 115 12.54 -1.96 -14.09
C ILE A 115 11.37 -2.97 -14.18
N ALA A 116 10.79 -3.31 -13.03
CA ALA A 116 9.67 -4.26 -12.92
C ALA A 116 8.75 -3.92 -11.73
N GLN A 117 7.49 -4.30 -11.84
CA GLN A 117 6.47 -4.17 -10.82
C GLN A 117 6.09 -5.55 -10.28
N TRP A 118 5.92 -5.66 -8.97
CA TRP A 118 5.35 -6.80 -8.28
C TRP A 118 3.97 -6.41 -7.73
N ASP A 119 2.95 -7.17 -8.10
CA ASP A 119 1.55 -6.95 -7.72
C ASP A 119 1.12 -7.68 -6.44
N GLY A 120 2.07 -8.28 -5.72
CA GLY A 120 1.82 -9.17 -4.59
C GLY A 120 1.91 -10.66 -4.95
N THR A 121 1.84 -11.00 -6.24
CA THR A 121 1.82 -12.38 -6.74
C THR A 121 2.78 -12.64 -7.91
N SER A 122 2.98 -11.65 -8.79
CA SER A 122 3.74 -11.82 -10.02
C SER A 122 4.53 -10.56 -10.40
N TRP A 123 5.64 -10.77 -11.12
CA TRP A 123 6.44 -9.69 -11.70
C TRP A 123 5.94 -9.35 -13.11
N ALA A 124 5.83 -8.05 -13.40
CA ALA A 124 5.52 -7.52 -14.71
C ALA A 124 6.54 -6.44 -15.12
N ALA A 125 6.86 -6.38 -16.42
CA ALA A 125 7.67 -5.30 -16.98
C ALA A 125 6.86 -3.99 -17.07
N LEU A 126 7.52 -2.85 -16.88
CA LEU A 126 6.91 -1.55 -17.16
C LEU A 126 7.20 -1.13 -18.59
N GLY A 127 6.21 -1.31 -19.48
CA GLY A 127 6.37 -1.03 -20.91
C GLY A 127 7.56 -1.80 -21.50
N SER A 128 8.41 -1.11 -22.27
CA SER A 128 9.67 -1.66 -22.79
C SER A 128 10.84 -1.58 -21.80
N GLY A 129 10.65 -0.98 -20.61
CA GLY A 129 11.67 -0.85 -19.56
C GLY A 129 12.68 0.27 -19.83
N MET A 130 13.94 0.05 -19.45
CA MET A 130 15.05 1.01 -19.64
C MET A 130 16.16 0.39 -20.48
N ASP A 131 16.98 1.21 -21.13
CA ASP A 131 18.20 0.77 -21.84
C ASP A 131 19.45 0.74 -20.96
N GLY A 132 19.30 1.04 -19.66
CA GLY A 132 20.40 0.96 -18.70
C GLY A 132 19.96 0.96 -17.24
N TYR A 133 20.95 1.02 -16.35
CA TYR A 133 20.78 0.82 -14.91
C TYR A 133 19.81 1.79 -14.27
N VAL A 134 18.87 1.28 -13.46
CA VAL A 134 18.03 2.09 -12.57
C VAL A 134 18.60 2.08 -11.15
N GLY A 135 19.16 3.22 -10.75
CA GLY A 135 19.84 3.39 -9.46
C GLY A 135 19.01 4.04 -8.36
N ALA A 136 17.89 4.67 -8.72
CA ALA A 136 16.97 5.30 -7.80
C ALA A 136 15.54 5.16 -8.32
N LEU A 137 14.62 4.91 -7.40
CA LEU A 137 13.18 4.92 -7.63
C LEU A 137 12.51 5.77 -6.55
N ALA A 138 11.49 6.52 -6.93
CA ALA A 138 10.63 7.25 -6.01
C ALA A 138 9.20 7.24 -6.53
N THR A 139 8.25 6.96 -5.65
CA THR A 139 6.83 7.19 -5.91
C THR A 139 6.44 8.56 -5.40
N HIS A 140 5.56 9.24 -6.13
CA HIS A 140 4.94 10.48 -5.70
C HIS A 140 3.47 10.43 -6.04
N VAL A 141 2.65 10.91 -5.11
CA VAL A 141 1.23 11.13 -5.37
C VAL A 141 1.10 12.56 -5.88
N SER A 142 0.93 12.73 -7.19
CA SER A 142 0.75 14.05 -7.78
C SER A 142 -0.72 14.44 -7.76
N ALA A 143 -1.09 15.43 -6.95
CA ALA A 143 -2.37 16.10 -7.08
C ALA A 143 -2.30 17.00 -8.32
N ALA A 144 -3.07 16.75 -9.39
CA ALA A 144 -2.97 17.58 -10.58
C ALA A 144 -3.72 18.90 -10.42
N VAL A 145 -2.97 19.98 -10.18
CA VAL A 145 -3.53 21.34 -10.02
C VAL A 145 -4.48 21.67 -11.18
N SER A 146 -5.79 21.76 -10.91
CA SER A 146 -6.75 22.28 -11.88
C SER A 146 -6.48 23.77 -12.05
N ALA A 147 -5.87 24.16 -13.16
CA ALA A 147 -5.60 25.56 -13.49
C ALA A 147 -6.92 26.31 -13.76
N ALA A 148 -7.53 26.87 -12.71
CA ALA A 148 -8.43 28.02 -12.84
C ALA A 148 -7.61 29.26 -12.48
N GLY A 149 -7.24 30.03 -13.51
CA GLY A 149 -6.16 31.01 -13.45
C GLY A 149 -6.31 32.11 -12.40
N GLN A 150 -5.16 32.51 -11.85
CA GLN A 150 -4.82 33.90 -11.53
C GLN A 150 -3.29 34.05 -11.55
N GLU A 151 -2.80 34.51 -12.70
CA GLU A 151 -1.43 34.98 -12.88
C GLU A 151 -1.32 36.37 -12.23
N ASN A 152 -0.58 36.46 -11.10
CA ASN A 152 -0.16 37.67 -10.36
C ASN A 152 -0.83 38.00 -9.00
N ALA A 153 -1.18 37.01 -8.17
CA ALA A 153 -1.38 37.24 -6.73
C ALA A 153 -0.40 36.39 -5.90
N ALA A 154 0.23 37.00 -4.87
CA ALA A 154 1.02 36.25 -3.91
C ALA A 154 0.11 35.26 -3.16
N PRO A 155 0.46 33.97 -3.06
CA PRO A 155 -0.44 32.96 -2.55
C PRO A 155 -0.75 33.25 -1.08
N THR A 156 -2.03 33.48 -0.78
CA THR A 156 -2.50 33.43 0.60
C THR A 156 -2.64 31.95 0.99
N GLN A 157 -2.49 31.63 2.28
CA GLN A 157 -2.38 30.27 2.83
C GLN A 157 -3.65 29.39 2.63
N ALA A 158 -4.60 29.81 1.80
CA ALA A 158 -5.89 29.15 1.55
C ALA A 158 -6.09 28.68 0.09
N ASP A 159 -5.16 28.97 -0.83
CA ASP A 159 -5.33 28.65 -2.27
C ASP A 159 -4.52 27.44 -2.77
N ALA A 160 -3.94 26.64 -1.85
CA ALA A 160 -3.34 25.36 -2.23
C ALA A 160 -4.43 24.30 -2.41
N VAL A 161 -5.10 24.35 -3.56
CA VAL A 161 -6.01 23.32 -4.06
C VAL A 161 -5.24 22.00 -4.16
N VAL A 162 -5.45 21.09 -3.21
CA VAL A 162 -5.01 19.69 -3.34
C VAL A 162 -5.98 19.04 -4.30
N ALA A 163 -5.50 18.78 -5.50
CA ALA A 163 -6.33 18.37 -6.61
C ALA A 163 -6.76 16.89 -6.60
N ALA A 164 -7.90 16.69 -7.25
CA ALA A 164 -8.80 15.53 -7.20
C ALA A 164 -8.44 14.37 -8.15
N ASP A 165 -7.21 14.31 -8.65
CA ASP A 165 -6.73 13.33 -9.63
C ASP A 165 -5.32 12.88 -9.29
N ALA A 166 -5.15 12.47 -8.02
CA ALA A 166 -3.92 11.92 -7.49
C ALA A 166 -3.38 10.77 -8.37
N THR A 167 -2.55 11.06 -9.36
CA THR A 167 -1.85 10.04 -10.12
C THR A 167 -0.67 9.58 -9.28
N LEU A 168 -0.51 8.26 -9.20
CA LEU A 168 0.74 7.71 -8.75
C LEU A 168 1.74 7.90 -9.90
N ASP A 169 2.73 8.73 -9.63
CA ASP A 169 3.87 8.88 -10.50
C ASP A 169 5.02 8.04 -9.96
N LEU A 170 5.58 7.19 -10.81
CA LEU A 170 6.84 6.51 -10.53
C LEU A 170 7.97 7.26 -11.25
N TYR A 171 8.91 7.79 -10.48
CA TYR A 171 10.12 8.41 -10.97
C TYR A 171 11.28 7.42 -10.86
N ALA A 172 12.05 7.32 -11.93
CA ALA A 172 13.27 6.51 -11.98
C ALA A 172 14.46 7.41 -12.33
N GLY A 173 15.58 7.21 -11.63
CA GLY A 173 16.87 7.84 -11.91
C GLY A 173 17.96 6.79 -12.12
N GLY A 174 18.89 7.02 -13.03
CA GLY A 174 19.89 5.99 -13.35
C GLY A 174 20.85 6.33 -14.47
N TRP A 175 21.49 5.30 -15.03
CA TRP A 175 22.36 5.41 -16.20
C TRP A 175 21.68 4.77 -17.41
N PHE A 176 20.68 5.47 -17.93
CA PHE A 176 19.87 5.09 -19.10
C PHE A 176 19.64 6.31 -20.00
N THR A 177 19.44 6.08 -21.30
CA THR A 177 19.11 7.10 -22.30
C THR A 177 17.71 6.95 -22.90
N THR A 178 16.99 5.89 -22.52
CA THR A 178 15.56 5.71 -22.84
C THR A 178 14.78 5.24 -21.61
N ALA A 179 13.56 5.76 -21.45
CA ALA A 179 12.58 5.30 -20.45
C ALA A 179 11.28 4.89 -21.17
N GLY A 180 10.99 3.60 -21.15
CA GLY A 180 10.08 2.99 -22.11
C GLY A 180 10.56 3.24 -23.54
N ASP A 181 9.64 3.66 -24.41
CA ASP A 181 9.94 3.97 -25.82
C ASP A 181 10.39 5.43 -26.03
N ASN A 182 10.64 6.19 -24.96
CA ASN A 182 10.94 7.61 -25.03
C ASN A 182 12.41 7.92 -24.71
N PRO A 183 13.06 8.83 -25.47
CA PRO A 183 14.37 9.35 -25.10
C PRO A 183 14.36 10.02 -23.71
N SER A 184 15.42 9.82 -22.95
CA SER A 184 15.59 10.36 -21.60
C SER A 184 17.05 10.77 -21.35
N ALA A 185 17.26 11.73 -20.46
CA ALA A 185 18.57 12.04 -19.89
C ALA A 185 18.60 11.57 -18.43
N TYR A 186 18.71 10.25 -18.23
CA TYR A 186 18.90 9.63 -16.90
C TYR A 186 17.71 9.68 -15.94
N ILE A 187 16.54 10.19 -16.37
CA ILE A 187 15.33 10.32 -15.56
C ILE A 187 14.09 9.86 -16.34
N GLY A 188 13.32 8.93 -15.79
CA GLY A 188 12.05 8.46 -16.35
C GLY A 188 10.89 8.76 -15.41
N GLN A 189 9.69 8.98 -15.96
CA GLN A 189 8.45 9.12 -15.21
C GLN A 189 7.38 8.24 -15.86
N TRP A 190 6.73 7.40 -15.06
CA TRP A 190 5.49 6.71 -15.43
C TRP A 190 4.36 7.35 -14.66
N THR A 191 3.39 7.92 -15.39
CA THR A 191 2.12 8.38 -14.85
C THR A 191 1.09 7.26 -15.02
N GLY A 192 0.56 6.75 -13.91
CA GLY A 192 -0.40 5.64 -13.93
C GLY A 192 -1.55 5.93 -12.98
N ASN A 193 -2.77 5.96 -13.52
CA ASN A 193 -4.03 6.09 -12.76
C ASN A 193 -4.19 4.88 -11.83
N VAL A 194 -3.64 4.98 -10.62
CA VAL A 194 -4.01 4.08 -9.52
C VAL A 194 -5.00 4.86 -8.67
N THR A 195 -6.29 4.60 -8.91
CA THR A 195 -7.35 4.98 -7.98
C THR A 195 -7.05 4.26 -6.66
N LEU A 196 -6.53 4.97 -5.66
CA LEU A 196 -6.23 4.38 -4.36
C LEU A 196 -7.54 3.91 -3.72
N ALA A 197 -7.55 2.68 -3.19
CA ALA A 197 -8.67 2.18 -2.39
C ALA A 197 -8.98 3.14 -1.24
N VAL A 198 -10.27 3.41 -1.00
CA VAL A 198 -10.71 4.26 0.12
C VAL A 198 -10.17 3.72 1.44
N THR A 199 -9.52 4.59 2.20
CA THR A 199 -9.27 4.34 3.63
C THR A 199 -10.55 4.63 4.40
N LEU A 200 -11.13 3.64 5.07
CA LEU A 200 -12.25 3.87 5.99
C LEU A 200 -11.76 4.59 7.25
N GLY A 201 -12.43 5.70 7.60
CA GLY A 201 -12.25 6.39 8.89
C GLY A 201 -12.89 5.61 10.04
N TYR A 202 -14.07 5.02 9.81
CA TYR A 202 -14.65 3.99 10.66
C TYR A 202 -15.68 3.12 9.92
N PHE A 203 -16.04 1.99 10.52
CA PHE A 203 -17.21 1.17 10.18
C PHE A 203 -17.88 0.68 11.48
N ALA A 204 -19.20 0.78 11.58
CA ALA A 204 -19.95 0.29 12.73
C ALA A 204 -21.24 -0.39 12.28
N ALA A 205 -21.52 -1.59 12.82
CA ALA A 205 -22.77 -2.29 12.58
C ALA A 205 -23.54 -2.42 13.90
N VAL A 206 -24.41 -1.46 14.20
CA VAL A 206 -25.08 -1.34 15.49
C VAL A 206 -26.43 -2.07 15.46
N ARG A 207 -26.63 -3.05 16.34
CA ARG A 207 -27.92 -3.74 16.48
C ARG A 207 -28.94 -2.83 17.18
N ASP A 208 -30.13 -2.78 16.62
CA ASP A 208 -31.31 -2.10 17.17
C ASP A 208 -32.54 -3.00 16.98
N GLY A 209 -32.82 -3.85 17.97
CA GLY A 209 -33.83 -4.91 17.86
C GLY A 209 -33.52 -5.93 16.76
N ASP A 210 -34.46 -6.15 15.85
CA ASP A 210 -34.31 -7.05 14.68
C ASP A 210 -33.60 -6.37 13.49
N ARG A 211 -33.10 -5.14 13.67
CA ARG A 211 -32.41 -4.37 12.64
C ARG A 211 -30.94 -4.19 12.97
N VAL A 212 -30.15 -3.97 11.94
CA VAL A 212 -28.77 -3.53 12.08
C VAL A 212 -28.59 -2.23 11.30
N ASN A 213 -28.20 -1.18 12.02
CA ASN A 213 -27.82 0.11 11.43
C ASN A 213 -26.31 0.06 11.14
N VAL A 214 -25.97 0.04 9.86
CA VAL A 214 -24.59 0.07 9.40
C VAL A 214 -24.20 1.51 9.11
N HIS A 215 -23.08 1.93 9.66
CA HIS A 215 -22.49 3.25 9.49
C HIS A 215 -21.05 3.07 9.02
N TRP A 216 -20.61 3.91 8.10
CA TRP A 216 -19.20 4.00 7.78
C TRP A 216 -18.86 5.43 7.43
N GLN A 217 -17.60 5.77 7.64
CA GLN A 217 -17.04 7.00 7.17
C GLN A 217 -15.86 6.69 6.29
N THR A 218 -15.81 7.36 5.15
CA THR A 218 -14.64 7.37 4.28
C THR A 218 -13.73 8.50 4.75
N ALA A 219 -12.42 8.24 4.87
CA ALA A 219 -11.47 9.29 5.25
C ALA A 219 -11.32 10.31 4.10
N ALA A 220 -11.41 9.82 2.87
CA ALA A 220 -11.54 10.57 1.62
C ALA A 220 -12.16 9.65 0.56
N GLU A 221 -12.82 10.21 -0.45
CA GLU A 221 -13.36 9.48 -1.59
C GLU A 221 -12.77 10.05 -2.85
N THR A 222 -12.02 9.25 -3.62
CA THR A 222 -11.45 9.67 -4.90
C THR A 222 -11.73 8.58 -5.92
N GLY A 223 -12.42 8.91 -7.01
CA GLY A 223 -12.81 7.93 -8.02
C GLY A 223 -13.81 6.87 -7.53
N VAL A 224 -14.60 7.17 -6.50
CA VAL A 224 -15.58 6.23 -5.93
C VAL A 224 -16.97 6.49 -6.50
N ALA A 225 -17.53 5.52 -7.22
CA ALA A 225 -18.91 5.57 -7.70
C ALA A 225 -19.92 5.34 -6.56
N GLY A 226 -19.54 4.52 -5.58
CA GLY A 226 -20.36 4.27 -4.40
C GLY A 226 -20.13 2.89 -3.80
N PHE A 227 -21.08 2.44 -2.98
CA PHE A 227 -20.90 1.27 -2.13
C PHE A 227 -22.02 0.23 -2.28
N MET A 228 -21.63 -1.06 -2.26
CA MET A 228 -22.53 -2.19 -2.09
C MET A 228 -22.25 -2.88 -0.77
N LEU A 229 -23.28 -3.02 0.05
CA LEU A 229 -23.23 -3.66 1.35
C LEU A 229 -23.69 -5.11 1.26
N TYR A 230 -22.99 -5.98 1.96
CA TYR A 230 -23.32 -7.40 2.06
C TYR A 230 -23.38 -7.83 3.51
N GLY A 231 -24.22 -8.82 3.79
CA GLY A 231 -24.38 -9.44 5.10
C GLY A 231 -24.24 -10.96 5.01
N GLU A 232 -23.55 -11.56 5.96
CA GLU A 232 -23.43 -13.01 6.09
C GLU A 232 -24.48 -13.57 7.04
N MET A 233 -25.27 -14.53 6.56
CA MET A 233 -26.29 -15.25 7.33
C MET A 233 -26.14 -16.74 7.04
N ASP A 234 -26.05 -17.56 8.10
CA ASP A 234 -25.92 -19.02 8.00
C ASP A 234 -24.81 -19.48 7.03
N GLY A 235 -23.70 -18.73 6.98
CA GLY A 235 -22.55 -19.00 6.11
C GLY A 235 -22.69 -18.52 4.66
N SER A 236 -23.79 -17.83 4.31
CA SER A 236 -24.01 -17.26 2.98
C SER A 236 -23.95 -15.74 2.98
N VAL A 237 -23.13 -15.16 2.10
CA VAL A 237 -23.02 -13.71 1.90
C VAL A 237 -24.07 -13.24 0.91
N THR A 238 -24.93 -12.32 1.34
CA THR A 238 -26.03 -11.78 0.54
C THR A 238 -25.94 -10.26 0.44
N ARG A 239 -26.20 -9.70 -0.75
CA ARG A 239 -26.23 -8.25 -0.95
C ARG A 239 -27.44 -7.65 -0.22
N LEU A 240 -27.21 -6.57 0.54
CA LEU A 240 -28.22 -5.95 1.41
C LEU A 240 -28.93 -4.76 0.75
N ASN A 241 -28.26 -4.02 -0.13
CA ASN A 241 -28.84 -2.92 -0.91
C ASN A 241 -29.07 -3.32 -2.38
N ALA A 242 -30.21 -2.89 -2.94
CA ALA A 242 -30.58 -3.22 -4.31
C ALA A 242 -29.87 -2.36 -5.37
N GLN A 243 -29.51 -1.13 -5.00
CA GLN A 243 -28.83 -0.14 -5.82
C GLN A 243 -27.57 0.33 -5.10
N LEU A 244 -26.59 0.79 -5.88
CA LEU A 244 -25.36 1.37 -5.35
C LEU A 244 -25.73 2.53 -4.42
N ILE A 245 -25.14 2.57 -3.23
CA ILE A 245 -25.22 3.75 -2.37
C ILE A 245 -24.24 4.75 -2.96
N PRO A 246 -24.71 5.81 -3.66
CA PRO A 246 -23.81 6.67 -4.40
C PRO A 246 -22.90 7.42 -3.43
N SER A 247 -21.66 7.66 -3.85
CA SER A 247 -20.82 8.63 -3.16
C SER A 247 -21.56 9.97 -3.08
N VAL A 248 -21.64 10.54 -1.86
CA VAL A 248 -22.34 11.82 -1.65
C VAL A 248 -21.51 13.01 -2.11
N ALA A 249 -20.20 12.82 -2.26
CA ALA A 249 -19.28 13.81 -2.76
C ALA A 249 -18.11 13.09 -3.44
N VAL A 250 -18.30 12.77 -4.73
CA VAL A 250 -17.26 12.20 -5.58
C VAL A 250 -16.07 13.17 -5.54
N ASP A 251 -14.90 12.64 -5.20
CA ASP A 251 -13.66 13.42 -5.04
C ASP A 251 -13.65 14.39 -3.84
N SER A 252 -14.33 14.01 -2.74
CA SER A 252 -14.29 14.75 -1.48
C SER A 252 -13.16 14.30 -0.56
N LEU A 253 -12.38 15.29 -0.12
CA LEU A 253 -11.29 15.14 0.86
C LEU A 253 -11.74 15.38 2.31
N THR A 254 -13.04 15.60 2.52
CA THR A 254 -13.62 15.67 3.88
C THR A 254 -14.28 14.34 4.21
N PRO A 255 -14.19 13.87 5.46
CA PRO A 255 -14.81 12.60 5.81
C PRO A 255 -16.30 12.60 5.48
N GLN A 256 -16.75 11.58 4.74
CA GLN A 256 -18.16 11.44 4.37
C GLN A 256 -18.77 10.33 5.20
N ASP A 257 -19.85 10.66 5.89
CA ASP A 257 -20.61 9.70 6.69
C ASP A 257 -21.75 9.10 5.89
N TYR A 258 -21.85 7.79 5.95
CA TYR A 258 -22.91 7.02 5.36
C TYR A 258 -23.65 6.21 6.40
N SER A 259 -24.90 5.90 6.11
CA SER A 259 -25.68 4.98 6.90
C SER A 259 -26.59 4.13 6.03
N TYR A 260 -26.78 2.88 6.43
CA TYR A 260 -27.72 1.96 5.83
C TYR A 260 -28.40 1.13 6.91
N GLN A 261 -29.73 1.15 6.92
CA GLN A 261 -30.51 0.31 7.82
C GLN A 261 -30.85 -1.00 7.13
N ALA A 262 -30.27 -2.10 7.60
CA ALA A 262 -30.58 -3.43 7.14
C ALA A 262 -31.56 -4.12 8.09
N VAL A 263 -32.56 -4.81 7.53
CA VAL A 263 -33.42 -5.75 8.27
C VAL A 263 -32.88 -7.15 8.00
N THR A 264 -32.01 -7.66 8.86
CA THR A 264 -31.30 -8.92 8.61
C THR A 264 -30.72 -9.53 9.89
N PRO A 265 -30.76 -10.87 10.06
CA PRO A 265 -30.03 -11.57 11.12
C PRO A 265 -28.51 -11.65 10.89
N ALA A 266 -27.96 -10.93 9.90
CA ALA A 266 -26.55 -11.00 9.55
C ALA A 266 -25.62 -10.80 10.77
N THR A 267 -24.62 -11.67 10.88
CA THR A 267 -23.60 -11.62 11.93
C THR A 267 -22.34 -10.89 11.48
N ARG A 268 -22.08 -10.88 10.17
CA ARG A 268 -20.95 -10.17 9.55
C ARG A 268 -21.40 -9.30 8.41
N PHE A 269 -20.68 -8.21 8.20
CA PHE A 269 -20.89 -7.26 7.11
C PHE A 269 -19.64 -7.10 6.26
N TYR A 270 -19.85 -6.88 4.96
CA TYR A 270 -18.82 -6.53 4.00
C TYR A 270 -19.27 -5.29 3.23
N LEU A 271 -18.31 -4.45 2.85
CA LEU A 271 -18.57 -3.25 2.06
C LEU A 271 -17.72 -3.33 0.79
N ASP A 272 -18.37 -3.49 -0.35
CA ASP A 272 -17.73 -3.33 -1.65
C ASP A 272 -17.75 -1.84 -2.02
N GLU A 273 -16.57 -1.29 -2.19
CA GLU A 273 -16.31 0.00 -2.81
C GLU A 273 -16.24 -0.20 -4.33
N HIS A 274 -17.08 0.52 -5.07
CA HIS A 274 -17.07 0.50 -6.52
C HIS A 274 -16.41 1.77 -7.05
N GLY A 275 -15.36 1.61 -7.86
CA GLY A 275 -14.73 2.72 -8.55
C GLY A 275 -15.54 3.20 -9.77
N VAL A 276 -15.38 4.47 -10.13
CA VAL A 276 -15.91 5.02 -11.40
C VAL A 276 -15.26 4.37 -12.62
N ASP A 277 -14.10 3.75 -12.45
CA ASP A 277 -13.35 2.96 -13.42
C ASP A 277 -13.84 1.50 -13.53
N GLY A 278 -14.82 1.09 -12.71
CA GLY A 278 -15.36 -0.26 -12.66
C GLY A 278 -14.59 -1.22 -11.75
N SER A 279 -13.57 -0.74 -11.02
CA SER A 279 -12.90 -1.51 -9.98
C SER A 279 -13.83 -1.83 -8.80
N ILE A 280 -13.54 -2.91 -8.09
CA ILE A 280 -14.27 -3.30 -6.88
C ILE A 280 -13.26 -3.68 -5.79
N THR A 281 -13.33 -2.99 -4.66
CA THR A 281 -12.53 -3.29 -3.46
C THR A 281 -13.44 -3.72 -2.32
N ARG A 282 -13.20 -4.89 -1.72
CA ARG A 282 -14.01 -5.40 -0.61
C ARG A 282 -13.36 -5.11 0.75
N HIS A 283 -14.12 -4.48 1.63
CA HIS A 283 -13.79 -4.24 3.04
C HIS A 283 -14.55 -5.20 3.95
N GLY A 284 -13.95 -5.58 5.08
CA GLY A 284 -14.51 -6.51 6.08
C GLY A 284 -13.82 -7.88 6.12
N PRO A 285 -14.38 -8.88 6.83
CA PRO A 285 -15.66 -8.83 7.52
C PRO A 285 -15.67 -7.90 8.73
N PHE A 286 -16.82 -7.29 9.01
CA PHE A 286 -17.09 -6.51 10.22
C PHE A 286 -18.16 -7.21 11.05
N GLU A 287 -17.89 -7.47 12.33
CA GLU A 287 -18.83 -8.16 13.20
C GLU A 287 -19.98 -7.25 13.65
N ALA A 288 -21.18 -7.83 13.72
CA ALA A 288 -22.39 -7.14 14.16
C ALA A 288 -22.34 -6.84 15.66
N GLY A 289 -22.45 -5.57 16.03
CA GLY A 289 -22.32 -5.06 17.40
C GLY A 289 -20.97 -4.43 17.70
N GLU A 290 -20.04 -4.43 16.74
CA GLU A 290 -18.73 -3.81 16.89
C GLU A 290 -18.58 -2.52 16.08
N THR A 291 -17.66 -1.66 16.55
CA THR A 291 -17.21 -0.45 15.86
C THR A 291 -15.72 -0.57 15.60
N TYR A 292 -15.31 -0.34 14.37
CA TYR A 292 -13.93 -0.36 13.89
C TYR A 292 -13.54 1.05 13.48
N GLY A 293 -12.49 1.63 14.07
CA GLY A 293 -12.02 3.00 13.77
C GLY A 293 -12.26 4.02 14.89
N ALA A 294 -11.88 5.27 14.66
CA ALA A 294 -11.83 6.33 15.66
C ALA A 294 -13.03 7.29 15.56
N TYR A 295 -14.23 6.85 15.94
CA TYR A 295 -15.39 7.74 16.04
C TYR A 295 -16.32 7.35 17.19
N THR A 296 -16.76 8.34 17.97
CA THR A 296 -17.81 8.21 18.99
C THR A 296 -19.11 8.74 18.40
N LEU A 297 -20.13 7.89 18.29
CA LEU A 297 -21.45 8.29 17.78
C LEU A 297 -22.01 9.47 18.60
N PRO A 298 -22.60 10.51 17.97
CA PRO A 298 -23.25 11.59 18.70
C PRO A 298 -24.49 11.03 19.43
N GLY A 299 -24.39 10.86 20.75
CA GLY A 299 -25.54 10.49 21.59
C GLY A 299 -25.29 9.42 22.65
N ASN A 300 -24.22 8.63 22.56
CA ASN A 300 -23.89 7.64 23.60
C ASN A 300 -22.69 8.11 24.42
N GLN A 301 -22.99 8.68 25.59
CA GLN A 301 -22.00 8.81 26.66
C GLN A 301 -21.77 7.45 27.31
N GLU A 302 -20.93 6.62 26.73
CA GLU A 302 -20.14 5.68 27.52
C GLU A 302 -18.68 5.77 27.06
N ALA A 303 -17.83 6.26 27.97
CA ALA A 303 -16.40 6.29 27.81
C ALA A 303 -15.84 4.87 27.99
N SER A 304 -14.99 4.41 27.06
CA SER A 304 -13.94 3.40 27.29
C SER A 304 -13.08 3.19 26.02
N PRO A 305 -11.84 2.67 26.16
CA PRO A 305 -10.59 3.42 26.17
C PRO A 305 -9.90 3.45 24.80
N ALA A 306 -8.91 4.34 24.65
CA ALA A 306 -7.93 4.23 23.59
C ALA A 306 -7.22 2.86 23.69
N LEU A 307 -7.20 2.09 22.61
CA LEU A 307 -6.29 0.95 22.48
C LEU A 307 -5.74 0.84 21.05
N TYR A 308 -4.42 0.99 20.97
CA TYR A 308 -3.53 0.29 20.04
C TYR A 308 -4.07 -1.11 19.73
N LEU A 309 -4.12 -1.54 18.47
CA LEU A 309 -4.23 -2.97 18.18
C LEU A 309 -2.89 -3.65 18.54
N PRO A 310 -2.86 -4.58 19.51
CA PRO A 310 -1.78 -5.52 19.63
C PRO A 310 -1.99 -6.69 18.67
N PHE A 311 -0.87 -7.19 18.18
CA PHE A 311 -0.67 -8.53 17.63
C PHE A 311 -1.32 -9.58 18.56
N VAL A 312 -2.05 -10.55 18.02
CA VAL A 312 -2.43 -11.77 18.75
C VAL A 312 -1.72 -12.96 18.12
N ALA A 313 -0.69 -13.45 18.80
CA ALA A 313 -0.28 -14.85 18.72
C ALA A 313 -1.05 -15.62 19.80
N GLY A 314 -1.56 -16.81 19.47
CA GLY A 314 -2.39 -17.61 20.36
C GLY A 314 -1.63 -18.20 21.57
N GLU A 315 -2.41 -18.67 22.55
CA GLU A 315 -2.72 -20.09 22.73
C GLU A 315 -4.23 -20.25 22.89
#